data_AF-A0A7C6ALI6-F1
#
_entry.id   AF-A0A7C6ALI6-F1
#
_cell.length_a   1.000
_cell.length_b   1.000
_cell.length_c   1.000
_cell.angle_alpha   90.00
_cell.angle_beta   90.00
_cell.angle_gamma   90.00
#
_symmetry.space_group_name_H-M   'P 1'
#
loop_
_entity.id
_entity.type
_entity.pdbx_description
1 polymer ?
#
loop_
_entity_poly.entity_id
_entity_poly.type
_entity_poly.pdbx_seq_one_letter_code
_entity_poly.pdbx_strand_id
1 'polypeptide(L)'
;MKIVFSLILILSLTTKAFSQPIPTTEENIPFLVTFGGQSETKWGDDDFCQVFFVLIPTNYIQPFYIRVFDPDCGGQFDEAKGTFNTKTSFSIYGGKGCYTDPDSKNTDPKGNYKAGNLLATKTFADESKYDNNWYTF
;
A
#
# COMPACT_ATOMS: atom_id res chain seq x y z
N MET A 1 -7.99 -22.12 38.72
CA MET A 1 -6.89 -21.16 39.01
C MET A 1 -5.73 -21.24 38.00
N LYS A 2 -5.08 -22.39 37.79
CA LYS A 2 -3.94 -22.50 36.85
C LYS A 2 -4.27 -22.07 35.41
N ILE A 3 -5.41 -22.51 34.87
CA ILE A 3 -5.87 -22.15 33.52
C ILE A 3 -6.13 -20.64 33.36
N VAL A 4 -6.71 -20.01 34.38
CA VAL A 4 -6.96 -18.56 34.39
C VAL A 4 -5.64 -17.80 34.42
N PHE A 5 -4.66 -18.28 35.20
CA PHE A 5 -3.32 -17.69 35.24
C PHE A 5 -2.57 -17.83 33.91
N SER A 6 -2.70 -18.97 33.23
CA SER A 6 -2.14 -19.19 31.89
C SER A 6 -2.78 -18.30 30.83
N LEU A 7 -4.10 -18.08 30.89
CA LEU A 7 -4.81 -17.17 29.99
C LEU A 7 -4.37 -15.71 30.16
N ILE A 8 -4.22 -15.25 31.42
CA ILE A 8 -3.74 -13.90 31.73
C ILE A 8 -2.29 -13.71 31.23
N LEU A 9 -1.44 -14.73 31.38
CA LEU A 9 -0.05 -14.69 30.89
C LEU A 9 0.02 -14.61 29.35
N ILE A 10 -0.85 -15.34 28.63
CA ILE A 10 -0.93 -15.29 27.17
C ILE A 10 -1.47 -13.94 26.68
N LEU A 11 -2.46 -13.35 27.36
CA LEU A 11 -2.95 -12.01 27.03
C LEU A 11 -1.90 -10.90 27.28
N SER A 12 -0.96 -11.11 28.21
CA SER A 12 0.12 -10.16 28.48
C SER A 12 1.28 -10.19 27.46
N LEU A 13 1.31 -11.18 26.58
CA LEU A 13 2.30 -11.34 25.51
C LEU A 13 1.87 -10.66 24.21
N THR A 14 1.25 -9.47 24.28
CA THR A 14 1.03 -8.67 23.07
C THR A 14 2.38 -8.24 22.51
N THR A 15 2.86 -8.96 21.50
CA THR A 15 4.04 -8.55 20.74
C THR A 15 3.71 -7.24 20.05
N LYS A 16 4.53 -6.22 20.30
CA LYS A 16 4.44 -4.97 19.53
C LYS A 16 4.76 -5.31 18.08
N ALA A 17 3.77 -5.24 17.21
CA ALA A 17 4.00 -5.27 15.78
C ALA A 17 4.63 -3.93 15.38
N PHE A 18 5.82 -3.98 14.79
CA PHE A 18 6.44 -2.79 14.20
C PHE A 18 5.99 -2.70 12.75
N SER A 19 5.36 -1.59 12.38
CA SER A 19 5.02 -1.24 11.01
C SER A 19 5.59 0.14 10.71
N GLN A 20 6.00 0.36 9.47
CA GLN A 20 6.36 1.68 8.96
C GLN A 20 5.26 2.12 8.00
N PRO A 21 4.59 3.26 8.26
CA PRO A 21 3.58 3.77 7.36
C PRO A 21 4.22 4.45 6.15
N ILE A 22 3.49 4.41 5.05
CA ILE A 22 3.69 5.25 3.87
C ILE A 22 2.29 5.78 3.54
N PRO A 23 2.04 7.11 3.49
CA PRO A 23 2.96 8.24 3.72
C PRO A 23 3.65 8.24 5.09
N THR A 24 4.84 8.86 5.17
CA THR A 24 5.54 9.01 6.46
C THR A 24 5.01 10.20 7.25
N THR A 25 5.33 10.27 8.54
CA THR A 25 4.94 11.41 9.40
C THR A 25 5.45 12.75 8.88
N GLU A 26 6.58 12.74 8.17
CA GLU A 26 7.23 13.93 7.61
C GLU A 26 6.47 14.49 6.40
N GLU A 27 5.74 13.66 5.65
CA GLU A 27 4.91 14.12 4.53
C GLU A 27 3.67 14.90 4.99
N ASN A 28 3.32 14.78 6.27
CA ASN A 28 2.20 15.51 6.91
C ASN A 28 0.85 15.34 6.17
N ILE A 29 0.65 14.18 5.56
CA ILE A 29 -0.63 13.73 4.98
C ILE A 29 -1.01 12.38 5.59
N PRO A 30 -2.29 12.16 5.94
CA PRO A 30 -2.70 10.95 6.66
C PRO A 30 -2.75 9.70 5.77
N PHE A 31 -3.08 9.87 4.49
CA PHE A 31 -3.19 8.82 3.47
C PHE A 31 -3.18 9.45 2.08
N LEU A 32 -2.95 8.63 1.06
CA LEU A 32 -3.15 9.01 -0.34
C LEU A 32 -4.64 8.90 -0.68
N VAL A 33 -5.10 9.73 -1.61
CA VAL A 33 -6.51 9.83 -2.01
C VAL A 33 -6.62 9.42 -3.47
N THR A 34 -7.61 8.60 -3.81
CA THR A 34 -7.98 8.38 -5.22
C THR A 34 -9.06 9.38 -5.63
N PHE A 35 -8.96 9.85 -6.87
CA PHE A 35 -9.92 10.79 -7.44
C PHE A 35 -10.78 10.07 -8.48
N GLY A 36 -12.08 10.38 -8.52
CA GLY A 36 -12.99 9.85 -9.54
C GLY A 36 -12.54 10.18 -10.97
N GLY A 37 -12.92 9.36 -11.96
CA GLY A 37 -12.33 9.36 -13.30
C GLY A 37 -12.61 10.61 -14.15
N GLN A 38 -13.51 11.48 -13.69
CA GLN A 38 -13.83 12.77 -14.30
C GLN A 38 -13.06 13.93 -13.66
N SER A 39 -12.15 13.66 -12.72
CA SER A 39 -11.29 14.66 -12.12
C SER A 39 -10.25 15.16 -13.10
N GLU A 40 -9.84 16.43 -12.97
CA GLU A 40 -8.71 16.93 -13.74
C GLU A 40 -7.41 16.40 -13.14
N THR A 41 -6.45 15.98 -13.97
CA THR A 41 -5.16 15.43 -13.53
C THR A 41 -4.35 16.40 -12.68
N LYS A 42 -4.55 17.71 -12.85
CA LYS A 42 -3.86 18.76 -12.06
C LYS A 42 -4.14 18.71 -10.55
N TRP A 43 -5.15 17.96 -10.10
CA TRP A 43 -5.52 17.85 -8.68
C TRP A 43 -4.78 16.73 -7.94
N GLY A 44 -4.09 15.84 -8.67
CA GLY A 44 -3.37 14.72 -8.11
C GLY A 44 -2.17 14.32 -8.96
N ASP A 45 -1.94 13.02 -9.06
CA ASP A 45 -0.92 12.45 -9.93
C ASP A 45 -1.34 12.56 -11.40
N ASP A 46 -0.46 13.10 -12.25
CA ASP A 46 -0.76 13.40 -13.64
C ASP A 46 -0.53 12.21 -14.59
N ASP A 47 0.18 11.18 -14.14
CA ASP A 47 0.47 9.97 -14.92
C ASP A 47 -0.19 8.69 -14.37
N PHE A 48 -0.96 8.82 -13.28
CA PHE A 48 -1.71 7.75 -12.63
C PHE A 48 -0.84 6.58 -12.11
N CYS A 49 0.43 6.83 -11.79
CA CYS A 49 1.35 5.86 -11.25
C CYS A 49 2.22 6.41 -10.11
N GLN A 50 1.95 5.96 -8.89
CA GLN A 50 2.86 6.14 -7.77
C GLN A 50 3.75 4.89 -7.54
N VAL A 51 5.06 5.11 -7.40
CA VAL A 51 6.03 4.05 -7.06
C VAL A 51 6.61 4.31 -5.65
N PHE A 52 6.67 3.25 -4.84
CA PHE A 52 7.32 3.27 -3.53
C PHE A 52 8.42 2.21 -3.47
N PHE A 53 9.56 2.57 -2.88
CA PHE A 53 10.66 1.65 -2.63
C PHE A 53 10.73 1.25 -1.17
N VAL A 54 10.57 -0.05 -0.91
CA VAL A 54 10.74 -0.64 0.42
C VAL A 54 12.07 -1.38 0.45
N LEU A 55 13.04 -0.85 1.19
CA LEU A 55 14.35 -1.48 1.36
C LEU A 55 14.36 -2.35 2.62
N ILE A 56 14.55 -3.65 2.44
CA ILE A 56 14.66 -4.61 3.54
C ILE A 56 16.15 -4.89 3.80
N PRO A 57 16.65 -4.73 5.04
CA PRO A 57 18.04 -5.06 5.36
C PRO A 57 18.39 -6.50 5.00
N THR A 58 19.58 -6.73 4.46
CA THR A 58 20.02 -8.07 3.99
C THR A 58 20.13 -9.11 5.10
N ASN A 59 20.24 -8.68 6.35
CA ASN A 59 20.25 -9.54 7.53
C ASN A 59 18.85 -9.81 8.12
N TYR A 60 17.79 -9.22 7.56
CA TYR A 60 16.41 -9.48 7.98
C TYR A 60 15.90 -10.75 7.29
N ILE A 61 15.67 -11.80 8.08
CA ILE A 61 15.28 -13.14 7.60
C ILE A 61 13.89 -13.57 8.08
N GLN A 62 13.18 -12.67 8.77
CA GLN A 62 11.82 -12.94 9.25
C GLN A 62 10.81 -12.61 8.14
N PRO A 63 9.56 -13.10 8.24
CA PRO A 63 8.49 -12.66 7.36
C PRO A 63 8.33 -11.13 7.38
N PHE A 64 8.02 -10.59 6.22
CA PHE A 64 7.68 -9.18 6.01
C PHE A 64 6.36 -9.12 5.25
N TYR A 65 5.49 -8.20 5.65
CA TYR A 65 4.14 -8.06 5.10
C TYR A 65 3.95 -6.64 4.57
N ILE A 66 3.33 -6.53 3.39
CA ILE A 66 2.85 -5.26 2.85
C ILE A 66 1.34 -5.24 3.04
N ARG A 67 0.85 -4.15 3.64
CA ARG A 67 -0.57 -3.95 3.89
C ARG A 67 -0.98 -2.60 3.33
N VAL A 68 -2.12 -2.57 2.66
CA VAL A 68 -2.73 -1.35 2.15
C VAL A 68 -4.00 -1.10 2.95
N PHE A 69 -4.06 0.08 3.55
CA PHE A 69 -5.26 0.57 4.21
C PHE A 69 -6.16 1.20 3.17
N ASP A 70 -7.44 0.90 3.27
CA ASP A 70 -8.49 1.38 2.38
C ASP A 70 -8.09 1.35 0.90
N PRO A 71 -7.86 0.15 0.33
CA PRO A 71 -7.52 0.04 -1.09
C PRO A 71 -8.73 0.22 -2.00
N ASP A 72 -9.91 0.56 -1.45
CA ASP A 72 -11.12 0.87 -2.20
C ASP A 72 -10.90 2.07 -3.16
N CYS A 73 -11.84 2.33 -4.06
CA CYS A 73 -11.82 3.52 -4.93
C CYS A 73 -13.13 4.30 -4.78
N GLY A 74 -13.56 4.46 -3.53
CA GLY A 74 -14.87 4.87 -3.08
C GLY A 74 -14.90 5.18 -1.58
N GLY A 75 -16.09 5.25 -1.01
CA GLY A 75 -16.23 5.35 0.45
C GLY A 75 -15.82 6.71 1.04
N GLN A 76 -15.21 6.67 2.23
CA GLN A 76 -15.01 7.85 3.07
C GLN A 76 -13.81 8.72 2.68
N PHE A 77 -12.73 8.11 2.18
CA PHE A 77 -11.45 8.80 1.99
C PHE A 77 -11.12 9.18 0.55
N ASP A 78 -11.92 8.69 -0.41
CA ASP A 78 -11.76 9.01 -1.82
C ASP A 78 -12.63 10.18 -2.28
N GLU A 79 -12.15 10.92 -3.29
CA GLU A 79 -12.80 12.12 -3.80
C GLU A 79 -13.60 11.82 -5.06
N ALA A 80 -14.93 11.74 -4.91
CA ALA A 80 -15.83 11.54 -6.03
C ALA A 80 -15.83 12.75 -6.96
N LYS A 81 -15.65 12.52 -8.26
CA LYS A 81 -15.99 13.49 -9.31
C LYS A 81 -17.13 12.95 -10.16
N GLY A 82 -18.35 13.12 -9.66
CA GLY A 82 -19.53 12.43 -10.18
C GLY A 82 -19.72 11.11 -9.45
N THR A 83 -19.63 9.99 -10.15
CA THR A 83 -19.75 8.64 -9.58
C THR A 83 -18.38 8.03 -9.31
N PHE A 84 -18.24 7.21 -8.28
CA PHE A 84 -17.07 6.33 -8.12
C PHE A 84 -17.01 5.34 -9.29
N ASN A 85 -15.97 5.47 -10.11
CA ASN A 85 -15.84 4.71 -11.36
C ASN A 85 -14.37 4.41 -11.70
N THR A 86 -13.46 4.58 -10.74
CA THR A 86 -12.03 4.32 -10.89
C THR A 86 -11.67 2.95 -10.36
N LYS A 87 -10.44 2.54 -10.69
CA LYS A 87 -9.83 1.32 -10.21
C LYS A 87 -8.36 1.59 -9.95
N THR A 88 -7.85 1.06 -8.86
CA THR A 88 -6.43 1.16 -8.50
C THR A 88 -5.83 -0.23 -8.49
N SER A 89 -4.69 -0.39 -9.17
CA SER A 89 -3.95 -1.65 -9.19
C SER A 89 -2.66 -1.53 -8.41
N PHE A 90 -2.52 -2.36 -7.38
CA PHE A 90 -1.28 -2.49 -6.63
C PHE A 90 -0.51 -3.69 -7.16
N SER A 91 0.79 -3.49 -7.41
CA SER A 91 1.69 -4.53 -7.89
C SER A 91 2.96 -4.50 -7.06
N ILE A 92 3.30 -5.63 -6.46
CA ILE A 92 4.50 -5.80 -5.63
C ILE A 92 5.57 -6.44 -6.49
N TYR A 93 6.68 -5.73 -6.66
CA TYR A 93 7.85 -6.21 -7.37
C TYR A 93 8.99 -6.51 -6.39
N GLY A 94 9.83 -7.47 -6.74
CA GLY A 94 11.06 -7.77 -6.02
C GLY A 94 12.09 -8.48 -6.88
N GLY A 95 13.17 -8.94 -6.25
CA GLY A 95 14.27 -9.60 -6.96
C GLY A 95 15.17 -8.63 -7.74
N LYS A 96 16.02 -9.20 -8.61
CA LYS A 96 17.06 -8.47 -9.34
C LYS A 96 16.43 -7.39 -10.23
N GLY A 97 16.98 -6.18 -10.18
CA GLY A 97 16.51 -5.06 -11.02
C GLY A 97 15.45 -4.19 -10.36
N CYS A 98 14.64 -4.71 -9.42
CA CYS A 98 13.47 -4.00 -8.88
C CYS A 98 13.76 -2.56 -8.41
N TYR A 99 14.76 -2.38 -7.54
CA TYR A 99 15.18 -1.05 -7.06
C TYR A 99 16.45 -0.52 -7.75
N THR A 100 17.04 -1.25 -8.69
CA THR A 100 18.35 -0.88 -9.29
C THR A 100 18.25 -0.47 -10.74
N ASP A 101 17.18 -0.84 -11.44
CA ASP A 101 16.92 -0.37 -12.79
C ASP A 101 16.76 1.17 -12.77
N PRO A 102 17.45 1.91 -13.64
CA PRO A 102 17.31 3.36 -13.70
C PRO A 102 15.87 3.81 -13.98
N ASP A 103 15.15 3.06 -14.82
CA ASP A 103 13.80 3.44 -15.24
C ASP A 103 12.79 3.36 -14.08
N SER A 104 13.02 2.50 -13.08
CA SER A 104 12.13 2.39 -11.92
C SER A 104 12.22 3.58 -10.96
N LYS A 105 13.29 4.38 -11.06
CA LYS A 105 13.54 5.54 -10.18
C LYS A 105 13.15 6.88 -10.80
N ASN A 106 12.69 6.88 -12.05
CA ASN A 106 12.22 8.08 -12.71
C ASN A 106 10.89 8.55 -12.08
N THR A 107 10.57 9.83 -12.23
CA THR A 107 9.28 10.38 -11.79
C THR A 107 8.14 9.80 -12.59
N ASP A 108 8.35 9.66 -13.91
CA ASP A 108 7.32 9.20 -14.82
C ASP A 108 7.42 7.68 -15.05
N PRO A 109 6.30 6.96 -15.21
CA PRO A 109 6.24 5.51 -15.45
C PRO A 109 6.60 5.15 -16.90
N LYS A 110 7.83 5.48 -17.30
CA LYS A 110 8.37 5.25 -18.66
C LYS A 110 9.43 4.14 -18.65
N GLY A 111 9.66 3.54 -19.82
CA GLY A 111 10.67 2.49 -19.97
C GLY A 111 10.36 1.26 -19.12
N ASN A 112 11.40 0.71 -18.49
CA ASN A 112 11.32 -0.49 -17.67
C ASN A 112 11.00 -0.20 -16.18
N TYR A 113 10.13 0.76 -15.88
CA TYR A 113 9.84 1.16 -14.49
C TYR A 113 9.26 0.02 -13.61
N LYS A 114 8.68 -1.01 -14.23
CA LYS A 114 8.18 -2.24 -13.58
C LYS A 114 9.24 -3.35 -13.49
N ALA A 115 10.52 -2.97 -13.41
CA ALA A 115 11.63 -3.93 -13.34
C ALA A 115 11.52 -4.89 -12.15
N GLY A 116 12.14 -6.07 -12.30
CA GLY A 116 12.12 -7.13 -11.31
C GLY A 116 11.04 -8.19 -11.58
N ASN A 117 10.78 -9.01 -10.57
CA ASN A 117 9.79 -10.08 -10.61
C ASN A 117 8.51 -9.58 -9.95
N LEU A 118 7.37 -9.74 -10.63
CA LEU A 118 6.05 -9.52 -10.03
C LEU A 118 5.80 -10.62 -8.98
N LEU A 119 5.68 -10.24 -7.72
CA LEU A 119 5.45 -11.15 -6.60
C LEU A 119 3.97 -11.30 -6.28
N ALA A 120 3.23 -10.19 -6.35
CA ALA A 120 1.78 -10.16 -6.12
C ALA A 120 1.15 -8.97 -6.84
N THR A 121 -0.13 -9.07 -7.17
CA THR A 121 -0.91 -7.96 -7.72
C THR A 121 -2.38 -8.08 -7.36
N LYS A 122 -3.05 -6.95 -7.21
CA LYS A 122 -4.50 -6.89 -7.03
C LYS A 122 -5.04 -5.55 -7.52
N THR A 123 -6.17 -5.62 -8.22
CA THR A 123 -6.96 -4.46 -8.61
C THR A 123 -8.16 -4.34 -7.70
N PHE A 124 -8.42 -3.12 -7.26
CA PHE A 124 -9.58 -2.74 -6.47
C PHE A 124 -10.43 -1.74 -7.24
N ALA A 125 -11.71 -1.70 -6.91
CA ALA A 125 -12.69 -0.75 -7.41
C ALA A 125 -13.51 -0.25 -6.21
N ASP A 126 -14.70 0.32 -6.43
CA ASP A 126 -15.70 0.56 -5.39
C ASP A 126 -16.27 -0.79 -4.89
N GLU A 127 -15.62 -1.34 -3.87
CA GLU A 127 -15.83 -2.60 -3.18
C GLU A 127 -15.88 -2.38 -1.64
N SER A 128 -17.04 -1.94 -1.13
CA SER A 128 -17.29 -1.60 0.29
C SER A 128 -16.79 -2.53 1.40
N LYS A 129 -16.41 -3.79 1.10
CA LYS A 129 -15.71 -4.68 2.04
C LYS A 129 -14.28 -4.22 2.37
N TYR A 130 -13.69 -3.36 1.54
CA TYR A 130 -12.34 -2.83 1.73
C TYR A 130 -12.32 -1.38 2.21
N ASP A 131 -13.44 -0.65 2.12
CA ASP A 131 -13.63 0.69 2.68
C ASP A 131 -13.23 0.70 4.17
N ASN A 132 -12.32 1.61 4.54
CA ASN A 132 -11.78 1.74 5.88
C ASN A 132 -11.22 0.42 6.48
N ASN A 133 -10.74 -0.49 5.63
CA ASN A 133 -10.23 -1.79 6.03
C ASN A 133 -8.83 -2.06 5.46
N TRP A 134 -8.14 -3.04 6.04
CA TRP A 134 -6.79 -3.41 5.62
C TRP A 134 -6.81 -4.61 4.69
N TYR A 135 -6.13 -4.50 3.54
CA TYR A 135 -5.74 -5.63 2.72
C TYR A 135 -4.27 -6.00 2.96
N THR A 136 -3.97 -7.30 3.05
CA THR A 136 -2.59 -7.80 3.22
C THR A 136 -2.23 -8.61 1.99
N PHE A 137 -1.10 -8.27 1.37
CA PHE A 137 -0.53 -9.01 0.26
C PHE A 137 0.27 -10.22 0.73
#